data_AF-A0A2P5NQD5-F1
#
_entry.id   AF-A0A2P5NQD5-F1
#
_cell.length_a   1.000
_cell.length_b   1.000
_cell.length_c   1.000
_cell.angle_alpha   90.00
_cell.angle_beta   90.00
_cell.angle_gamma   90.00
#
_symmetry.space_group_name_H-M   'P 1'
#
loop_
_entity.id
_entity.type
_entity.pdbx_description
1 polymer ?
#
loop_
_entity_poly.entity_id
_entity_poly.type
_entity_poly.pdbx_seq_one_letter_code
_entity_poly.pdbx_strand_id
1 'polypeptide(L)'
;MEEIADVQTQFWDKVQDSNRKWMDRIQNEATMAADLANRLTSAKSLTETANIFQSWTVKHMELAADDARRMLTDTQEIMSAGARFWTGSGGGNGRRGMQ
;
A
#
# COMPACT_ATOMS: atom_id res chain seq x y z
N MET A 1 -4.52 24.68 17.63
CA MET A 1 -4.36 23.53 18.58
C MET A 1 -5.23 22.37 18.13
N GLU A 2 -6.54 22.58 17.93
CA GLU A 2 -7.49 21.55 17.46
C GLU A 2 -7.15 20.99 16.06
N GLU A 3 -6.81 21.85 15.09
CA GLU A 3 -6.45 21.44 13.72
C GLU A 3 -5.15 20.62 13.65
N ILE A 4 -4.18 20.89 14.54
CA ILE A 4 -2.93 20.12 14.63
C ILE A 4 -3.18 18.73 15.23
N ALA A 5 -4.07 18.64 16.24
CA ALA A 5 -4.45 17.38 16.85
C ALA A 5 -5.23 16.48 15.87
N ASP A 6 -6.07 17.08 15.03
CA ASP A 6 -6.84 16.35 14.01
C ASP A 6 -5.92 15.80 12.90
N VAL A 7 -4.97 16.60 12.42
CA VAL A 7 -3.94 16.15 11.46
C VAL A 7 -3.06 15.04 12.02
N GLN A 8 -2.67 15.12 13.30
CA GLN A 8 -1.91 14.06 13.96
C GLN A 8 -2.70 12.75 14.08
N THR A 9 -3.99 12.84 14.39
CA THR A 9 -4.89 11.67 14.45
C THR A 9 -5.02 11.01 13.08
N GLN A 10 -5.32 11.80 12.04
CA GLN A 10 -5.42 11.30 10.66
C GLN A 10 -4.11 10.65 10.16
N PHE A 11 -2.96 11.22 10.54
CA PHE A 11 -1.66 10.62 10.23
C PHE A 11 -1.47 9.26 10.93
N TRP A 12 -1.79 9.17 12.22
CA TRP A 12 -1.65 7.92 12.96
C TRP A 12 -2.58 6.82 12.45
N ASP A 13 -3.83 7.14 12.13
CA ASP A 13 -4.78 6.20 11.54
C ASP A 13 -4.24 5.64 10.21
N LYS A 14 -3.68 6.51 9.36
CA LYS A 14 -3.08 6.09 8.09
C LYS A 14 -1.84 5.21 8.28
N VAL A 15 -1.02 5.48 9.29
CA VAL A 15 0.15 4.64 9.62
C VAL A 15 -0.30 3.28 10.17
N GLN A 16 -1.30 3.24 11.04
CA GLN A 16 -1.84 2.00 11.59
C GLN A 16 -2.47 1.13 10.50
N ASP A 17 -3.26 1.73 9.62
CA ASP A 17 -3.82 1.05 8.45
C ASP A 17 -2.72 0.50 7.55
N SER A 18 -1.70 1.31 7.25
CA SER A 18 -0.55 0.89 6.43
C SER A 18 0.20 -0.28 7.06
N ASN A 19 0.39 -0.25 8.39
CA ASN A 19 1.05 -1.31 9.13
C ASN A 19 0.25 -2.62 9.08
N ARG A 20 -1.08 -2.58 9.29
CA ARG A 20 -1.95 -3.77 9.17
C ARG A 20 -1.84 -4.39 7.78
N LYS A 21 -1.94 -3.55 6.74
CA LYS A 21 -1.84 -3.99 5.34
C LYS A 21 -0.49 -4.65 5.04
N TRP A 22 0.60 -4.14 5.62
CA TRP A 22 1.94 -4.74 5.51
C TRP A 22 2.02 -6.10 6.21
N MET A 23 1.42 -6.23 7.38
CA MET A 23 1.35 -7.52 8.08
C MET A 23 0.56 -8.56 7.29
N ASP A 24 -0.59 -8.18 6.72
CA ASP A 24 -1.38 -9.06 5.85
C ASP A 24 -0.56 -9.50 4.62
N ARG A 25 0.23 -8.59 4.04
CA ARG A 25 1.12 -8.89 2.91
C ARG A 25 2.21 -9.90 3.29
N ILE A 26 2.87 -9.72 4.44
CA ILE A 26 3.88 -10.67 4.94
C ILE A 26 3.26 -12.05 5.16
N GLN A 27 2.05 -12.11 5.71
CA GLN A 27 1.36 -13.38 5.95
C GLN A 27 0.96 -14.08 4.64
N ASN A 28 0.52 -13.33 3.63
CA ASN A 28 0.24 -13.86 2.30
C ASN A 28 1.51 -14.42 1.64
N GLU A 29 2.63 -13.70 1.71
CA GLU A 29 3.91 -14.14 1.15
C GLU A 29 4.39 -15.44 1.81
N ALA A 30 4.30 -15.53 3.15
CA ALA A 30 4.62 -16.74 3.89
C ALA A 30 3.74 -17.93 3.49
N THR A 31 2.43 -17.69 3.30
CA THR A 31 1.47 -18.71 2.85
C THR A 31 1.81 -19.21 1.45
N MET A 32 2.17 -18.31 0.53
CA MET A 32 2.56 -18.67 -0.82
C MET A 32 3.88 -19.43 -0.89
N ALA A 33 4.86 -19.06 -0.08
CA ALA A 33 6.12 -19.78 0.03
C ALA A 33 5.90 -21.21 0.56
N ALA A 34 5.04 -21.36 1.57
CA ALA A 34 4.68 -22.67 2.10
C ALA A 34 3.92 -23.53 1.07
N ASP A 35 2.94 -22.95 0.35
CA ASP A 35 2.22 -23.64 -0.74
C ASP A 35 3.18 -24.10 -1.84
N LEU A 36 4.11 -23.22 -2.26
CA LEU A 36 5.12 -23.56 -3.25
C LEU A 36 5.99 -24.74 -2.78
N ALA A 37 6.52 -24.68 -1.55
CA ALA A 37 7.33 -25.77 -0.99
C ALA A 37 6.56 -27.09 -0.91
N ASN A 38 5.31 -27.06 -0.44
CA ASN A 38 4.44 -28.24 -0.37
C ASN A 38 4.19 -28.83 -1.76
N ARG A 39 3.90 -27.99 -2.76
CA ARG A 39 3.66 -28.45 -4.14
C ARG A 39 4.92 -29.04 -4.77
N LEU A 40 6.07 -28.37 -4.60
CA LEU A 40 7.34 -28.86 -5.11
C LEU A 40 7.77 -30.20 -4.50
N THR A 41 7.58 -30.38 -3.19
CA THR A 41 7.89 -31.66 -2.52
C THR A 41 6.97 -32.81 -2.96
N SER A 42 5.76 -32.50 -3.43
CA SER A 42 4.81 -33.47 -3.97
C SER A 42 5.02 -33.79 -5.46
N ALA A 43 5.79 -32.98 -6.18
CA ALA A 43 5.97 -33.10 -7.61
C ALA A 43 6.77 -34.36 -7.98
N LYS A 44 6.26 -35.14 -8.94
CA LYS A 44 6.86 -36.42 -9.36
C LYS A 44 7.58 -36.32 -10.70
N SER A 45 7.53 -35.15 -11.35
CA SER A 45 8.14 -34.95 -12.66
C SER A 45 8.63 -33.51 -12.87
N LEU A 46 9.57 -33.34 -13.80
CA LEU A 46 10.09 -32.02 -14.19
C LEU A 46 9.00 -31.12 -14.79
N THR A 47 8.08 -31.70 -15.58
CA THR A 47 6.96 -30.95 -16.17
C THR A 47 6.00 -30.44 -15.09
N GLU A 48 5.72 -31.25 -14.08
CA GLU A 48 4.89 -30.86 -12.94
C GLU A 48 5.56 -29.74 -12.13
N THR A 49 6.87 -29.85 -11.88
CA THR A 49 7.67 -28.79 -11.26
C THR A 49 7.61 -27.49 -12.06
N ALA A 50 7.76 -27.54 -13.38
CA ALA A 50 7.68 -26.36 -14.24
C ALA A 50 6.31 -25.68 -14.16
N ASN A 51 5.22 -26.46 -14.18
CA ASN A 51 3.86 -25.94 -14.02
C ASN A 51 3.63 -25.30 -12.63
N ILE A 52 4.19 -25.90 -11.58
CA ILE A 52 4.13 -25.35 -10.22
C ILE A 52 4.81 -23.97 -10.19
N PHE A 53 6.04 -23.86 -10.71
CA PHE A 53 6.75 -22.59 -10.80
C PHE A 53 6.00 -21.55 -11.63
N GLN A 54 5.50 -21.93 -12.81
CA GLN A 54 4.71 -21.02 -13.65
C GLN A 54 3.50 -20.47 -12.89
N SER A 55 2.73 -21.34 -12.23
CA SER A 55 1.55 -20.91 -11.46
C SER A 55 1.91 -20.01 -10.28
N TRP A 56 3.04 -20.27 -9.61
CA TRP A 56 3.53 -19.42 -8.53
C TRP A 56 3.97 -18.05 -9.05
N THR A 57 4.72 -18.01 -10.15
CA THR A 57 5.17 -16.74 -10.77
C THR A 57 4.00 -15.88 -11.19
N VAL A 58 2.96 -16.44 -11.79
CA VAL A 58 1.75 -15.69 -12.16
C VAL A 58 1.09 -15.06 -10.92
N LYS A 59 0.85 -15.84 -9.87
CA LYS A 59 0.28 -15.32 -8.60
C LYS A 59 1.16 -14.23 -7.98
N HIS A 60 2.48 -14.41 -8.00
CA HIS A 60 3.41 -13.45 -7.42
C HIS A 60 3.42 -12.13 -8.21
N MET A 61 3.30 -12.18 -9.55
CA MET A 61 3.14 -11.00 -10.39
C MET A 61 1.82 -10.27 -10.13
N GLU A 62 0.71 -10.99 -9.93
CA GLU A 62 -0.60 -10.40 -9.60
C GLU A 62 -0.53 -9.61 -8.29
N LEU A 63 0.05 -10.20 -7.24
CA LEU A 63 0.24 -9.52 -5.95
C LEU A 63 1.16 -8.30 -6.08
N ALA A 64 2.28 -8.43 -6.79
CA ALA A 64 3.19 -7.30 -7.03
C ALA A 64 2.49 -6.14 -7.76
N ALA A 65 1.60 -6.45 -8.71
CA ALA A 65 0.80 -5.44 -9.40
C ALA A 65 -0.20 -4.75 -8.47
N ASP A 66 -0.87 -5.51 -7.60
CA ASP A 66 -1.80 -4.95 -6.61
C ASP A 66 -1.08 -4.10 -5.57
N ASP A 67 0.10 -4.53 -5.11
CA ASP A 67 0.95 -3.74 -4.22
C ASP A 67 1.39 -2.42 -4.87
N ALA A 68 1.79 -2.45 -6.14
CA ALA A 68 2.17 -1.25 -6.88
C ALA A 68 0.99 -0.27 -7.05
N ARG A 69 -0.21 -0.77 -7.39
CA ARG A 69 -1.44 0.04 -7.46
C ARG A 69 -1.76 0.70 -6.12
N ARG A 70 -1.58 -0.05 -5.04
CA ARG A 70 -1.82 0.44 -3.69
C ARG A 70 -0.84 1.55 -3.31
N MET A 71 0.46 1.34 -3.52
CA MET A 71 1.49 2.37 -3.26
C MET A 71 1.24 3.66 -4.05
N LEU A 72 0.82 3.53 -5.32
CA LEU A 72 0.42 4.68 -6.15
C LEU A 72 -0.77 5.44 -5.55
N THR A 73 -1.80 4.70 -5.12
CA THR A 73 -3.00 5.29 -4.50
C THR A 73 -2.65 6.01 -3.20
N ASP A 74 -1.91 5.35 -2.30
CA ASP A 74 -1.48 5.93 -1.02
C ASP A 74 -0.63 7.20 -1.26
N THR A 75 0.25 7.20 -2.26
CA THR A 75 1.05 8.38 -2.63
C THR A 75 0.19 9.55 -3.13
N GLN A 76 -0.80 9.27 -3.99
CA GLN A 76 -1.72 10.29 -4.50
C GLN A 76 -2.57 10.90 -3.38
N GLU A 77 -3.03 10.10 -2.42
CA GLU A 77 -3.77 10.57 -1.25
C GLU A 77 -2.91 11.49 -0.39
N ILE A 78 -1.67 11.10 -0.09
CA ILE A 78 -0.72 11.90 0.69
C ILE A 78 -0.41 13.23 -0.01
N MET A 79 -0.12 13.21 -1.32
CA MET A 79 0.11 14.43 -2.09
C MET A 79 -1.10 15.35 -2.10
N SER A 80 -2.31 14.80 -2.24
CA SER A 80 -3.56 15.57 -2.24
C SER A 80 -3.84 16.20 -0.87
N ALA A 81 -3.61 15.45 0.22
CA ALA A 81 -3.73 15.96 1.59
C ALA A 81 -2.69 17.07 1.85
N GLY A 82 -1.45 16.88 1.41
CA GLY A 82 -0.40 17.90 1.47
C GLY A 82 -0.79 19.17 0.70
N ALA A 83 -1.25 19.04 -0.55
CA ALA A 83 -1.67 20.19 -1.36
C ALA A 83 -2.81 20.98 -0.70
N ARG A 84 -3.79 20.31 -0.09
CA ARG A 84 -4.87 20.96 0.68
C ARG A 84 -4.34 21.72 1.89
N PHE A 85 -3.39 21.16 2.62
CA PHE A 85 -2.75 21.82 3.76
C PHE A 85 -2.01 23.10 3.35
N TRP A 86 -1.24 23.06 2.25
CA TRP A 86 -0.51 24.23 1.72
C TRP A 86 -1.42 25.29 1.09
N THR A 87 -2.52 24.90 0.46
CA THR A 87 -3.48 25.84 -0.16
C THR A 87 -4.45 26.44 0.86
N GLY A 88 -4.82 25.70 1.91
CA GLY A 88 -5.61 26.18 3.04
C GLY A 88 -4.87 27.19 3.93
N SER A 89 -3.54 27.08 4.01
CA SER A 89 -2.68 28.01 4.76
C SER A 89 -2.26 29.28 4.00
N GLY A 90 -2.53 29.36 2.69
CA GLY A 90 -2.05 30.46 1.81
C GLY A 90 -3.12 31.41 1.26
N GLY A 91 -4.41 31.20 1.53
CA GLY A 91 -5.50 31.93 0.86
C GLY A 91 -6.07 33.17 1.57
N GLY A 92 -5.42 33.65 2.63
CA GLY A 92 -6.08 34.48 3.64
C GLY A 92 -5.49 35.86 3.94
N ASN A 93 -4.76 36.55 3.06
CA ASN A 93 -4.51 37.99 3.27
C ASN A 93 -4.06 38.72 2.00
N GLY A 94 -4.95 39.48 1.34
CA GLY A 94 -4.55 40.30 0.20
C GLY A 94 -5.54 41.32 -0.35
N ARG A 95 -6.80 41.40 0.13
CA ARG A 95 -7.80 42.32 -0.45
C ARG A 95 -8.78 42.97 0.55
N ARG A 96 -8.31 43.37 1.74
CA ARG A 96 -9.09 44.25 2.63
C ARG A 96 -8.20 45.33 3.22
N GLY A 97 -7.94 46.35 2.41
CA GLY A 97 -7.16 47.51 2.82
C GLY A 97 -7.22 48.65 1.82
N MET A 98 -8.38 48.88 1.19
CA MET A 98 -8.71 50.12 0.48
C MET A 98 -10.24 50.27 0.44
N GLN A 99 -10.80 50.84 1.49
CA GLN A 99 -11.96 51.74 1.49
C GLN A 99 -12.13 52.32 2.89
#